data_AF-A0A1F4CLN2-F1
#
_entry.id   AF-A0A1F4CLN2-F1
#
_cell.length_a   1.000
_cell.length_b   1.000
_cell.length_c   1.000
_cell.angle_alpha   90.00
_cell.angle_beta   90.00
_cell.angle_gamma   90.00
#
_symmetry.space_group_name_H-M   'P 1'
#
loop_
_entity.id
_entity.type
_entity.pdbx_description
1 polymer ?
#
loop_
_entity_poly.entity_id
_entity_poly.type
_entity_poly.pdbx_seq_one_letter_code
_entity_poly.pdbx_strand_id
1 'polypeptide(L)'
;MAVHLQKNKALRGEKSEIVEAAVRKAVAAMEEDGAEVVTFGCSARFWMQPVLQKRLNDLGWEVPLPEGYSCAITLAKAMVDLGVDASGLTFPSDHPKRWRRKKVFY
;
A
#
# COMPACT_ATOMS: atom_id res chain seq x y z
N MET A 1 12.50 12.74 -9.46
CA MET A 1 11.32 13.17 -10.24
C MET A 1 10.15 13.38 -9.27
N ALA A 2 9.52 14.55 -9.25
CA ALA A 2 8.48 14.85 -8.27
C ALA A 2 7.17 14.13 -8.61
N VAL A 3 6.68 13.30 -7.69
CA VAL A 3 5.49 12.44 -7.89
C VAL A 3 4.24 13.26 -8.20
N HIS A 4 4.06 14.42 -7.54
CA HIS A 4 2.90 15.28 -7.77
C HIS A 4 2.84 15.86 -9.20
N LEU A 5 4.00 16.19 -9.81
CA LEU A 5 4.04 16.65 -11.20
C LEU A 5 3.64 15.53 -12.16
N GLN A 6 4.09 14.31 -11.89
CA GLN A 6 3.79 13.13 -12.70
C GLN A 6 2.34 12.69 -12.57
N LYS A 7 1.74 12.87 -11.39
CA LYS A 7 0.29 12.77 -11.17
C LYS A 7 -0.46 13.76 -12.04
N ASN A 8 -0.09 15.03 -11.98
CA ASN A 8 -0.78 16.07 -12.73
C ASN A 8 -0.70 15.83 -14.25
N LYS A 9 0.44 15.36 -14.77
CA LYS A 9 0.55 14.93 -16.17
C LYS A 9 -0.43 13.80 -16.50
N ALA A 10 -0.40 12.71 -15.73
CA ALA A 10 -1.27 11.57 -15.95
C ALA A 10 -2.76 11.93 -15.89
N LEU A 11 -3.16 12.80 -14.95
CA LEU A 11 -4.54 13.27 -14.82
C LEU A 11 -5.00 14.14 -15.99
N ARG A 12 -4.08 14.79 -16.71
CA ARG A 12 -4.37 15.50 -17.97
C ARG A 12 -4.31 14.60 -19.20
N GLY A 13 -4.08 13.30 -19.03
CA GLY A 13 -3.87 12.36 -20.13
C GLY A 13 -2.50 12.50 -20.81
N GLU A 14 -1.59 13.30 -20.26
CA GLU A 14 -0.23 13.42 -20.78
C GLU A 14 0.63 12.23 -20.34
N LYS A 15 1.70 11.98 -21.10
CA LYS A 15 2.69 10.95 -20.76
C LYS A 15 3.30 11.22 -19.37
N SER A 16 3.21 10.22 -18.52
CA SER A 16 3.79 10.22 -17.17
C SER A 16 4.82 9.10 -17.06
N GLU A 17 6.08 9.47 -16.89
CA GLU A 17 7.19 8.50 -16.87
C GLU A 17 7.10 7.52 -15.70
N ILE A 18 6.46 7.92 -14.58
CA ILE A 18 6.19 6.99 -13.48
C ILE A 18 5.14 5.96 -13.89
N VAL A 19 4.10 6.36 -14.61
CA VAL A 19 3.07 5.43 -15.11
C VAL A 19 3.68 4.47 -16.12
N GLU A 20 4.45 4.97 -17.09
CA GLU A 20 5.10 4.10 -18.09
C GLU A 20 6.08 3.12 -17.43
N ALA A 21 6.86 3.56 -16.44
CA ALA A 21 7.73 2.67 -15.69
C ALA A 21 6.94 1.62 -14.90
N ALA A 22 5.79 1.99 -14.32
CA ALA A 22 4.95 1.06 -13.59
C ALA A 22 4.27 0.04 -14.51
N VAL A 23 3.81 0.44 -15.70
CA VAL A 23 3.28 -0.48 -16.71
C VAL A 23 4.35 -1.51 -17.09
N ARG A 24 5.56 -1.06 -17.46
CA ARG A 24 6.65 -1.98 -17.82
C ARG A 24 6.98 -2.96 -16.70
N LYS A 25 7.03 -2.49 -15.46
CA LYS A 25 7.34 -3.35 -14.31
C LYS A 25 6.21 -4.29 -13.93
N ALA A 26 4.95 -3.87 -14.06
CA ALA A 26 3.82 -4.74 -13.86
C ALA A 26 3.79 -5.86 -14.91
N VAL A 27 3.99 -5.52 -16.19
CA VAL A 27 4.06 -6.51 -17.28
C VAL A 27 5.19 -7.51 -17.06
N ALA A 28 6.40 -7.03 -16.75
CA ALA A 28 7.51 -7.92 -16.41
C ALA A 28 7.19 -8.84 -15.22
N ALA A 29 6.55 -8.33 -14.16
CA ALA A 29 6.17 -9.17 -13.03
C ALA A 29 5.17 -10.26 -13.41
N MET A 30 4.24 -10.00 -14.33
CA MET A 30 3.29 -11.00 -14.80
C MET A 30 3.96 -12.03 -15.73
N GLU A 31 4.78 -11.57 -16.68
CA GLU A 31 5.40 -12.43 -17.71
C GLU A 31 6.59 -13.23 -17.17
N GLU A 32 7.42 -12.63 -16.32
CA GLU A 32 8.67 -13.21 -15.84
C GLU A 32 8.50 -13.92 -14.49
N ASP A 33 7.72 -13.34 -13.57
CA ASP A 33 7.55 -13.88 -12.22
C ASP A 33 6.24 -14.67 -12.03
N GLY A 34 5.35 -14.65 -13.02
CA GLY A 34 4.03 -15.31 -12.93
C GLY A 34 3.08 -14.62 -11.93
N ALA A 35 3.23 -13.31 -11.70
CA ALA A 35 2.40 -12.58 -10.76
C ALA A 35 0.94 -12.51 -11.22
N GLU A 36 0.00 -13.01 -10.40
CA GLU A 36 -1.44 -12.93 -10.67
C GLU A 36 -2.09 -11.68 -10.06
N VAL A 37 -1.37 -10.97 -9.18
CA VAL A 37 -1.81 -9.74 -8.50
C VAL A 37 -0.62 -8.79 -8.42
N VAL A 38 -0.85 -7.49 -8.69
CA VAL A 38 0.19 -6.46 -8.58
C VAL A 38 -0.25 -5.39 -7.56
N THR A 39 0.61 -5.07 -6.61
CA THR A 39 0.36 -4.03 -5.60
C THR A 39 1.37 -2.88 -5.68
N PHE A 40 1.04 -1.77 -5.03
CA PHE A 40 1.89 -0.59 -4.96
C PHE A 40 2.81 -0.65 -3.74
N GLY A 41 4.11 -0.80 -3.97
CA GLY A 41 5.13 -0.75 -2.90
C GLY A 41 5.43 0.64 -2.33
N CYS A 42 4.65 1.68 -2.66
CA CYS A 42 4.88 3.04 -2.17
C CYS A 42 3.57 3.80 -2.01
N SER A 43 3.31 4.27 -0.79
CA SER A 43 2.09 5.01 -0.46
C SER A 43 1.91 6.30 -1.27
N ALA A 44 2.98 6.90 -1.80
CA ALA A 44 2.88 8.07 -2.67
C ALA A 44 2.30 7.76 -4.07
N ARG A 45 2.10 6.49 -4.43
CA ARG A 45 1.68 6.05 -5.77
C ARG A 45 0.23 5.58 -5.85
N PHE A 46 -0.53 5.61 -4.76
CA PHE A 46 -1.92 5.13 -4.71
C PHE A 46 -2.83 5.70 -5.80
N TRP A 47 -2.65 6.98 -6.15
CA TRP A 47 -3.42 7.68 -7.17
C TRP A 47 -3.31 7.06 -8.58
N MET A 48 -2.27 6.26 -8.82
CA MET A 48 -2.03 5.62 -10.12
C MET A 48 -2.94 4.42 -10.37
N GLN A 49 -3.58 3.86 -9.34
CA GLN A 49 -4.38 2.64 -9.44
C GLN A 49 -5.34 2.65 -10.65
N PRO A 50 -6.22 3.64 -10.84
CA PRO A 50 -7.17 3.61 -11.95
C PRO A 50 -6.49 3.76 -13.31
N VAL A 51 -5.40 4.53 -13.37
CA VAL A 51 -4.64 4.76 -14.61
C VAL A 51 -3.89 3.49 -15.01
N LEU A 52 -3.22 2.83 -14.06
CA LEU A 52 -2.45 1.62 -14.30
C LEU A 52 -3.36 0.43 -14.60
N GLN A 53 -4.47 0.27 -13.87
CA GLN A 53 -5.47 -0.76 -14.15
C GLN A 53 -6.00 -0.63 -15.59
N LYS A 54 -6.40 0.58 -16.00
CA LYS A 54 -6.85 0.81 -17.38
C LYS A 54 -5.78 0.43 -18.39
N ARG A 55 -4.53 0.85 -18.19
CA ARG A 55 -3.42 0.56 -19.12
C ARG A 55 -3.11 -0.93 -19.24
N LEU A 56 -3.22 -1.68 -18.14
CA LEU A 56 -3.02 -3.13 -18.17
C LEU A 56 -4.20 -3.84 -18.84
N ASN A 57 -5.44 -3.42 -18.55
CA ASN A 57 -6.63 -3.93 -19.24
C ASN A 57 -6.57 -3.66 -20.75
N ASP A 58 -6.13 -2.46 -21.17
CA ASP A 58 -5.95 -2.10 -22.58
C ASP A 58 -4.88 -2.98 -23.28
N LEU A 59 -3.96 -3.58 -22.51
CA LEU A 59 -2.95 -4.53 -22.98
C LEU A 59 -3.43 -5.99 -22.92
N GLY A 60 -4.66 -6.26 -22.45
CA GLY A 60 -5.24 -7.60 -22.31
C GLY A 60 -4.97 -8.29 -20.97
N TRP A 61 -4.41 -7.58 -19.98
CA TRP A 61 -4.16 -8.15 -18.65
C TRP A 61 -5.34 -7.89 -17.70
N GLU A 62 -5.88 -8.95 -17.10
CA GLU A 62 -7.02 -8.89 -16.15
C GLU A 62 -6.58 -9.16 -14.70
N VAL A 63 -5.45 -8.57 -14.28
CA VAL A 63 -4.93 -8.76 -12.91
C VAL A 63 -5.50 -7.74 -11.92
N PRO A 64 -5.83 -8.14 -10.67
CA PRO A 64 -6.21 -7.22 -9.61
C PRO A 64 -5.07 -6.28 -9.21
N LEU A 65 -5.40 -5.00 -9.00
CA LEU A 65 -4.43 -3.97 -8.62
C LEU A 65 -4.78 -3.27 -7.29
N PRO A 66 -4.71 -3.96 -6.14
CA PRO A 66 -5.02 -3.38 -4.83
C PRO A 66 -3.99 -2.31 -4.43
N GLU A 67 -4.48 -1.16 -3.96
CA GLU A 67 -3.66 -0.09 -3.40
C GLU A 67 -3.74 -0.04 -1.87
N GLY A 68 -2.61 0.29 -1.23
CA GLY A 68 -2.40 0.09 0.20
C GLY A 68 -3.35 0.87 1.11
N TYR A 69 -3.80 2.08 0.75
CA TYR A 69 -4.65 2.90 1.62
C TYR A 69 -6.06 2.31 1.75
N SER A 70 -6.74 2.01 0.65
CA SER A 70 -8.09 1.44 0.67
C SER A 70 -8.09 0.05 1.31
N CYS A 71 -7.07 -0.76 1.04
CA CYS A 71 -6.89 -2.05 1.70
C CYS A 71 -6.72 -1.88 3.22
N ALA A 72 -5.84 -0.97 3.66
CA ALA A 72 -5.61 -0.73 5.08
C ALA A 72 -6.86 -0.19 5.80
N ILE A 73 -7.59 0.74 5.18
CA ILE A 73 -8.84 1.28 5.74
C ILE A 73 -9.88 0.16 5.90
N THR A 74 -10.04 -0.68 4.88
CA THR A 74 -10.98 -1.80 4.92
C THR A 74 -10.60 -2.80 6.01
N LEU A 75 -9.31 -3.15 6.11
CA LEU A 75 -8.79 -4.02 7.16
C LEU A 75 -9.02 -3.43 8.56
N ALA A 76 -8.74 -2.14 8.75
CA ALA A 76 -8.93 -1.48 10.03
C ALA A 76 -10.41 -1.50 10.48
N LYS A 77 -11.36 -1.25 9.56
CA LYS A 77 -12.80 -1.37 9.85
C LYS A 77 -13.16 -2.78 10.27
N ALA A 78 -12.71 -3.79 9.52
CA ALA A 78 -12.97 -5.19 9.86
C ALA A 78 -12.43 -5.58 11.24
N MET A 79 -11.24 -5.09 11.61
CA MET A 79 -10.68 -5.32 12.95
C MET A 79 -11.54 -4.71 14.06
N VAL A 80 -12.01 -3.47 13.88
CA VAL A 80 -12.92 -2.80 14.83
C VAL A 80 -14.24 -3.56 14.96
N ASP A 81 -14.85 -3.94 13.84
CA ASP A 81 -16.14 -4.63 13.81
C ASP A 81 -16.08 -6.01 14.51
N LEU A 82 -14.93 -6.69 14.42
CA LEU A 82 -14.68 -7.96 15.07
C LEU A 82 -14.20 -7.84 16.53
N GLY A 83 -13.93 -6.62 17.02
CA GLY A 83 -13.36 -6.40 18.35
C GLY A 83 -11.94 -6.94 18.51
N VAL A 84 -11.16 -6.98 17.42
CA VAL A 84 -9.77 -7.47 17.39
C VAL A 84 -8.80 -6.29 17.43
N ASP A 85 -7.80 -6.36 18.32
CA ASP A 85 -6.75 -5.35 18.48
C ASP A 85 -5.35 -5.99 18.47
N ALA A 86 -4.31 -5.17 18.45
CA ALA A 86 -2.92 -5.62 18.58
C ALA A 86 -2.72 -6.38 19.89
N SER A 87 -2.07 -7.54 19.79
CA SER A 87 -1.74 -8.37 20.97
C SER A 87 -0.82 -7.60 21.92
N GLY A 88 -1.28 -7.36 23.15
CA GLY A 88 -0.46 -6.76 24.20
C GLY A 88 0.70 -7.64 24.69
N LEU A 89 0.72 -8.93 24.32
CA LEU A 89 1.86 -9.82 24.57
C LEU A 89 2.96 -9.61 23.53
N THR A 90 2.58 -9.37 22.27
CA THR A 90 3.51 -9.14 21.15
C THR A 90 3.96 -7.68 21.09
N PHE A 91 3.03 -6.76 21.36
CA PHE A 91 3.19 -5.31 21.33
C PHE A 91 2.79 -4.73 22.70
N PRO A 92 3.63 -4.93 23.74
CA PRO A 92 3.34 -4.40 25.05
C PRO A 92 3.24 -2.87 25.00
N SER A 93 2.29 -2.32 25.75
CA SER A 93 2.20 -0.87 25.94
C SER A 93 3.51 -0.32 26.52
N ASP A 94 3.84 0.92 26.19
CA ASP A 94 4.93 1.62 26.85
C ASP A 94 4.84 1.49 28.37
N HIS A 95 6.01 1.36 29.01
CA HIS A 95 6.07 1.38 30.47
C HIS A 95 5.46 2.69 30.99
N PRO A 96 4.76 2.65 32.15
CA PRO A 96 4.24 3.86 32.76
C PRO A 96 5.34 4.93 32.88
N LYS A 97 5.03 6.18 32.52
CA LYS A 97 5.98 7.32 32.58
C LYS A 97 6.71 7.46 33.93
N ARG A 98 6.11 6.94 35.01
CA ARG A 98 6.74 6.78 36.33
C ARG A 98 6.82 5.30 36.68
N TRP A 99 8.00 4.72 36.52
CA TRP A 99 8.32 3.38 36.98
C TRP A 99 9.12 3.45 38.29
N ARG A 100 8.67 2.76 39.35
CA ARG A 100 9.37 2.73 40.64
C ARG A 100 10.66 1.91 40.49
N ARG A 101 11.82 2.57 40.44
CA ARG A 101 13.15 1.95 40.21
C ARG A 101 13.65 0.99 41.31
N LYS A 102 12.97 0.89 42.46
CA LYS A 102 13.37 0.00 43.57
C LYS A 102 12.16 -0.75 44.11
N LYS A 103 12.14 -2.08 43.98
CA LYS A 103 11.39 -2.97 44.87
C LYS A 103 12.23 -3.13 46.13
N VAL A 104 11.77 -2.56 47.24
CA VAL A 104 12.34 -2.88 48.55
C VAL A 104 11.54 -4.06 49.06
N PHE A 105 12.17 -5.22 49.15
CA PHE A 105 11.63 -6.35 49.90
C PHE A 105 12.01 -6.08 51.36
N TYR A 106 11.00 -6.06 52.25
CA TYR A 106 11.22 -6.06 53.70
C TYR A 106 11.61 -7.48 54.13
#